data_AF-A0A9E1AWH6-F1
#
_entry.id   AF-A0A9E1AWH6-F1
#
_cell.length_a   1.000
_cell.length_b   1.000
_cell.length_c   1.000
_cell.angle_alpha   90.00
_cell.angle_beta   90.00
_cell.angle_gamma   90.00
#
_symmetry.space_group_name_H-M   'P 1'
#
loop_
_entity.id
_entity.type
_entity.pdbx_description
1 polymer ?
#
loop_
_entity_poly.entity_id
_entity_poly.type
_entity_poly.pdbx_seq_one_letter_code
_entity_poly.pdbx_strand_id
1 'polypeptide(L)'
;MLNEKAEKIKNVLFEKTEQNLEKYRDFHFGEFIEKPNQCGYFERNGNWYTYVIDERNFCTFTGPFNGSAIIYACSKVLHISKLFKEYKFTEQELEIYINNSFHSFGEIDKKSERHFDCK
;
A
#
# COMPACT_ATOMS: atom_id res chain seq x y z
N MET A 1 6.58 1.19 16.99
CA MET A 1 6.91 -0.22 16.69
C MET A 1 5.97 -0.68 15.60
N LEU A 2 6.48 -1.18 14.47
CA LEU A 2 5.64 -1.81 13.45
C LEU A 2 4.94 -3.02 14.07
N ASN A 3 3.69 -3.28 13.65
CA ASN A 3 3.01 -4.50 14.04
C ASN A 3 3.64 -5.72 13.32
N GLU A 4 3.48 -6.92 13.88
CA GLU A 4 4.11 -8.15 13.37
C GLU A 4 3.76 -8.44 11.89
N LYS A 5 2.57 -8.05 11.45
CA LYS A 5 2.13 -8.23 10.05
C LYS A 5 2.88 -7.29 9.11
N ALA A 6 3.06 -6.04 9.50
CA ALA A 6 3.82 -5.06 8.73
C ALA A 6 5.30 -5.45 8.63
N GLU A 7 5.89 -5.98 9.71
CA GLU A 7 7.27 -6.47 9.67
C GLU A 7 7.45 -7.64 8.70
N LYS A 8 6.46 -8.54 8.60
CA LYS A 8 6.46 -9.63 7.61
C LYS A 8 6.43 -9.09 6.16
N ILE A 9 5.57 -8.12 5.87
CA ILE A 9 5.48 -7.48 4.54
C ILE A 9 6.81 -6.80 4.21
N LYS A 10 7.36 -6.05 5.17
CA LYS A 10 8.66 -5.40 5.05
C LYS A 10 9.75 -6.42 4.72
N ASN A 11 9.86 -7.53 5.46
CA ASN A 11 10.90 -8.53 5.22
C ASN A 11 10.83 -9.12 3.80
N VAL A 12 9.63 -9.44 3.30
CA VAL A 12 9.46 -9.94 1.92
C VAL A 12 9.91 -8.90 0.88
N LEU A 13 9.58 -7.63 1.09
CA LEU A 13 10.02 -6.55 0.21
C LEU A 13 11.55 -6.43 0.24
N PHE A 14 12.15 -6.43 1.43
CA PHE A 14 13.60 -6.31 1.64
C PHE A 14 14.40 -7.46 1.02
N GLU A 15 14.02 -8.71 1.28
CA GLU A 15 14.71 -9.92 0.81
C GLU A 15 14.83 -9.96 -0.71
N LYS A 16 13.81 -9.47 -1.42
CA LYS A 16 13.79 -9.46 -2.89
C LYS A 16 14.47 -8.26 -3.52
N THR A 17 14.77 -7.23 -2.74
CA THR A 17 15.37 -5.98 -3.22
C THR A 17 16.86 -5.88 -2.88
N GLU A 18 17.66 -6.92 -3.14
CA GLU A 18 19.14 -6.94 -2.94
C GLU A 18 19.93 -5.76 -3.57
N GLN A 19 19.27 -4.78 -4.21
CA GLN A 19 19.83 -3.60 -4.84
C GLN A 19 19.17 -2.30 -4.32
N ASN A 20 20.02 -1.42 -3.77
CA ASN A 20 19.84 0.02 -3.52
C ASN A 20 18.61 0.45 -2.68
N LEU A 21 18.73 0.28 -1.36
CA LEU A 21 17.89 0.95 -0.36
C LEU A 21 17.77 2.47 -0.55
N GLU A 22 18.74 3.09 -1.23
CA GLU A 22 18.71 4.51 -1.59
C GLU A 22 17.51 4.90 -2.47
N LYS A 23 17.01 3.97 -3.31
CA LYS A 23 15.83 4.20 -4.16
C LYS A 23 14.51 4.17 -3.38
N TYR A 24 14.55 3.71 -2.13
CA TYR A 24 13.38 3.56 -1.26
C TYR A 24 13.42 4.49 -0.05
N ARG A 25 14.29 5.53 -0.05
CA ARG A 25 14.39 6.48 1.07
C ARG A 25 13.05 7.15 1.39
N ASP A 26 12.21 7.32 0.40
CA ASP A 26 10.89 7.94 0.54
C ASP A 26 9.75 6.93 0.75
N PHE A 27 10.06 5.63 0.83
CA PHE A 27 9.09 4.57 1.04
C PHE A 27 9.03 4.15 2.52
N HIS A 28 7.87 4.31 3.14
CA HIS A 28 7.65 4.01 4.56
C HIS A 28 6.90 2.69 4.75
N PHE A 29 7.28 1.98 5.82
CA PHE A 29 6.78 0.64 6.11
C PHE A 29 5.80 0.67 7.27
N GLY A 30 4.54 0.32 7.01
CA GLY A 30 3.52 0.16 8.04
C GLY A 30 3.07 1.46 8.71
N GLU A 31 3.44 2.61 8.18
CA GLU A 31 3.08 3.93 8.68
C GLU A 31 2.75 4.90 7.55
N PHE A 32 1.98 5.94 7.87
CA PHE A 32 1.65 7.00 6.93
C PHE A 32 2.41 8.28 7.30
N ILE A 33 3.20 8.79 6.37
CA ILE A 33 3.96 10.04 6.52
C ILE A 33 3.43 11.09 5.54
N GLU A 34 2.74 12.10 6.07
CA GLU A 34 2.16 13.20 5.28
C GLU A 34 3.21 14.26 4.93
N LYS A 35 4.04 13.98 3.93
CA LYS A 35 5.04 14.91 3.38
C LYS A 35 5.16 14.75 1.87
N PRO A 36 5.58 15.79 1.12
CA PRO A 36 5.74 15.69 -0.31
C PRO A 36 6.73 14.59 -0.70
N ASN A 37 6.48 13.97 -1.85
CA ASN A 37 7.32 12.93 -2.45
C ASN A 37 7.48 11.66 -1.59
N GLN A 38 6.64 11.46 -0.57
CA GLN A 38 6.65 10.24 0.25
C GLN A 38 5.64 9.23 -0.28
N CYS A 39 5.96 7.95 -0.12
CA CYS A 39 5.06 6.84 -0.41
C CYS A 39 5.24 5.75 0.63
N GLY A 40 4.40 4.73 0.59
CA GLY A 40 4.50 3.63 1.54
C GLY A 40 3.23 2.81 1.62
N TYR A 41 3.10 2.08 2.72
CA TYR A 41 1.86 1.38 3.05
C TYR A 41 1.56 1.45 4.54
N PHE A 42 0.28 1.33 4.88
CA PHE A 42 -0.20 1.34 6.26
C PHE A 42 -1.46 0.48 6.41
N GLU A 43 -1.81 0.19 7.65
CA GLU A 43 -3.05 -0.50 8.00
C GLU A 43 -4.08 0.52 8.51
N ARG A 44 -5.33 0.41 8.05
CA ARG A 44 -6.46 1.16 8.59
C ARG A 44 -7.71 0.29 8.56
N ASN A 45 -8.44 0.26 9.68
CA ASN A 45 -9.66 -0.54 9.84
C ASN A 45 -9.45 -2.03 9.47
N GLY A 46 -8.28 -2.59 9.80
CA GLY A 46 -7.91 -3.99 9.52
C GLY A 46 -7.52 -4.30 8.06
N ASN A 47 -7.41 -3.27 7.22
CA ASN A 47 -7.09 -3.40 5.80
C ASN A 47 -5.79 -2.68 5.44
N TRP A 48 -5.07 -3.18 4.45
CA TRP A 48 -3.83 -2.56 3.97
C TRP A 48 -4.08 -1.62 2.80
N TYR A 49 -3.35 -0.50 2.79
CA TYR A 49 -3.40 0.50 1.73
C TYR A 49 -1.98 0.92 1.36
N THR A 50 -1.74 1.16 0.07
CA THR A 50 -0.58 1.94 -0.36
C THR A 50 -0.93 3.42 -0.36
N TYR A 51 0.08 4.27 -0.24
CA TYR A 51 -0.07 5.70 -0.46
C TYR A 51 1.08 6.26 -1.30
N VAL A 52 0.79 7.29 -2.08
CA VAL A 52 1.76 8.12 -2.80
C VAL A 52 1.36 9.58 -2.60
N ILE A 53 2.30 10.41 -2.18
CA ILE A 53 2.14 11.86 -2.04
C ILE A 53 3.05 12.50 -3.08
N ASP A 54 2.47 13.28 -3.97
CA ASP A 54 3.24 14.01 -4.97
C ASP A 54 3.98 15.23 -4.37
N GLU A 55 4.73 15.92 -5.21
CA GLU A 55 5.46 17.14 -4.86
C GLU A 55 4.56 18.29 -4.36
N ARG A 56 3.26 18.25 -4.65
CA ARG A 56 2.25 19.26 -4.30
C ARG A 56 1.44 18.88 -3.06
N ASN A 57 1.83 17.82 -2.34
CA ASN A 57 1.09 17.24 -1.23
C ASN A 57 -0.27 16.64 -1.61
N PHE A 58 -0.50 16.29 -2.88
CA PHE A 58 -1.69 15.53 -3.24
C PHE A 58 -1.45 14.05 -2.89
N CYS A 59 -2.21 13.55 -1.91
CA CYS A 59 -2.13 12.17 -1.48
C CYS A 59 -3.15 11.30 -2.22
N THR A 60 -2.69 10.15 -2.72
CA THR A 60 -3.55 9.09 -3.22
C THR A 60 -3.31 7.83 -2.40
N PHE A 61 -4.37 7.31 -1.81
CA PHE A 61 -4.42 5.99 -1.20
C PHE A 61 -5.01 4.98 -2.18
N THR A 62 -4.55 3.74 -2.16
CA THR A 62 -5.11 2.65 -2.97
C THR A 62 -5.25 1.40 -2.12
N GLY A 63 -6.37 0.71 -2.23
CA GLY A 63 -6.73 -0.47 -1.43
C GLY A 63 -8.24 -0.60 -1.28
N PRO A 64 -8.78 -1.38 -0.35
CA PRO A 64 -8.06 -2.22 0.62
C PRO A 64 -7.41 -3.44 -0.04
N PHE A 65 -6.29 -3.88 0.51
CA PHE A 65 -5.56 -5.08 0.11
C PHE A 65 -5.43 -6.06 1.27
N ASN A 66 -5.39 -7.36 0.92
CA ASN A 66 -4.93 -8.40 1.83
C ASN A 66 -3.38 -8.39 1.92
N GLY A 67 -2.81 -9.25 2.79
CA GLY A 67 -1.36 -9.30 3.03
C GLY A 67 -0.50 -9.70 1.82
N SER A 68 -1.04 -10.49 0.87
CA SER A 68 -0.34 -10.86 -0.37
C SER A 68 -0.42 -9.73 -1.40
N ALA A 69 -1.63 -9.19 -1.61
CA ALA A 69 -1.87 -8.11 -2.55
C ALA A 69 -1.09 -6.84 -2.19
N ILE A 70 -0.96 -6.51 -0.89
CA ILE A 70 -0.21 -5.32 -0.49
C ILE A 70 1.28 -5.42 -0.88
N ILE A 71 1.89 -6.61 -0.83
CA ILE A 71 3.28 -6.82 -1.26
C ILE A 71 3.41 -6.45 -2.75
N TYR A 72 2.48 -6.90 -3.58
CA TYR A 72 2.51 -6.59 -5.00
C TYR A 72 2.15 -5.13 -5.30
N ALA A 73 1.20 -4.54 -4.58
CA ALA A 73 0.88 -3.12 -4.68
C ALA A 73 2.09 -2.25 -4.35
N CYS A 74 2.80 -2.56 -3.25
CA CYS A 74 4.06 -1.90 -2.90
C CYS A 74 5.09 -2.05 -4.03
N SER A 75 5.25 -3.26 -4.59
CA SER A 75 6.17 -3.49 -5.71
C SER A 75 5.83 -2.69 -6.97
N LYS A 76 4.55 -2.33 -7.18
CA LYS A 76 4.09 -1.49 -8.28
C LYS A 76 4.42 -0.02 -8.03
N VAL A 77 4.15 0.49 -6.82
CA VAL A 77 4.55 1.83 -6.37
C VAL A 77 6.06 2.01 -6.51
N LEU A 78 6.82 0.98 -6.15
CA LEU A 78 8.28 0.95 -6.24
C LEU A 78 8.83 0.65 -7.64
N HIS A 79 7.97 0.41 -8.64
CA HIS A 79 8.36 0.05 -10.01
C HIS A 79 9.24 -1.21 -10.15
N ILE A 80 9.14 -2.15 -9.20
CA ILE A 80 9.92 -3.41 -9.13
C ILE A 80 9.06 -4.67 -9.24
N SER A 81 7.79 -4.54 -9.62
CA SER A 81 6.82 -5.65 -9.70
C SER A 81 7.26 -6.89 -10.52
N LYS A 82 8.30 -6.78 -11.35
CA LYS A 82 8.91 -7.93 -12.05
C LYS A 82 9.58 -8.93 -11.10
N LEU A 83 9.97 -8.52 -9.89
CA LEU A 83 10.63 -9.34 -8.87
C LEU A 83 9.63 -10.10 -7.95
N PHE A 84 8.35 -9.72 -8.02
CA PHE A 84 7.28 -10.18 -7.11
C PHE A 84 6.16 -10.88 -7.87
N LYS A 85 6.48 -11.63 -8.94
CA LYS A 85 5.48 -12.27 -9.81
C LYS A 85 4.60 -13.28 -9.07
N GLU A 86 5.11 -13.89 -8.01
CA GLU A 86 4.36 -14.83 -7.17
C GLU A 86 3.26 -14.14 -6.33
N TYR A 87 3.37 -12.83 -6.12
CA TYR A 87 2.36 -12.00 -5.45
C TYR A 87 1.44 -11.30 -6.44
N LYS A 88 1.60 -11.54 -7.76
CA LYS A 88 0.87 -10.82 -8.80
C LYS A 88 -0.63 -10.84 -8.53
N PHE A 89 -1.25 -9.68 -8.66
CA PHE A 89 -2.68 -9.51 -8.49
C PHE A 89 -3.48 -10.55 -9.27
N THR A 90 -4.51 -11.07 -8.61
CA THR A 90 -5.71 -11.61 -9.25
C THR A 90 -6.44 -10.50 -10.03
N GLU A 91 -7.42 -10.87 -10.85
CA GLU A 91 -8.23 -9.88 -11.58
C GLU A 91 -8.95 -8.91 -10.63
N GLN A 92 -9.51 -9.43 -9.54
CA GLN A 92 -10.19 -8.62 -8.52
C GLN A 92 -9.24 -7.64 -7.83
N GLU A 93 -8.03 -8.07 -7.48
CA GLU A 93 -7.04 -7.20 -6.85
C GLU A 93 -6.50 -6.15 -7.83
N LEU A 94 -6.42 -6.49 -9.12
CA LEU A 94 -6.06 -5.54 -10.17
C LEU A 94 -7.16 -4.48 -10.35
N GLU A 95 -8.43 -4.87 -10.33
CA GLU A 95 -9.55 -3.92 -10.36
C GLU A 95 -9.52 -2.97 -9.16
N ILE A 96 -9.21 -3.47 -7.96
CA ILE A 96 -9.01 -2.63 -6.78
C ILE A 96 -7.87 -1.65 -7.02
N TYR A 97 -6.72 -2.12 -7.50
CA TYR A 97 -5.55 -1.28 -7.73
C TYR A 97 -5.80 -0.16 -8.76
N ILE A 98 -6.60 -0.43 -9.81
CA ILE A 98 -6.88 0.55 -10.87
C ILE A 98 -7.99 1.51 -10.47
N ASN A 99 -9.07 1.00 -9.87
CA ASN A 99 -10.33 1.74 -9.75
C ASN A 99 -10.62 2.23 -8.32
N ASN A 100 -9.87 1.77 -7.31
CA ASN A 100 -10.18 2.06 -5.93
C ASN A 100 -9.12 2.92 -5.25
N SER A 101 -9.19 4.20 -5.59
CA SER A 101 -8.35 5.25 -5.03
C SER A 101 -9.13 6.17 -4.10
N PHE A 102 -8.44 6.72 -3.10
CA PHE A 102 -9.00 7.66 -2.12
C PHE A 102 -8.03 8.81 -1.93
N HIS A 103 -8.55 9.96 -1.51
CA HIS A 103 -7.78 11.19 -1.31
C HIS A 103 -7.86 11.71 0.13
N SER A 104 -8.54 11.00 1.02
CA SER A 104 -8.55 11.29 2.46
C SER A 104 -8.89 10.04 3.28
N PHE A 105 -8.51 10.04 4.56
CA PHE A 105 -8.94 9.01 5.49
C PHE A 105 -10.46 8.95 5.65
N GLY A 106 -11.16 10.10 5.56
CA GLY A 106 -12.62 10.14 5.63
C GLY A 106 -13.30 9.39 4.49
N GLU A 107 -12.70 9.35 3.29
CA GLU A 107 -13.22 8.54 2.17
C GLU A 107 -13.03 7.05 2.41
N ILE A 108 -11.87 6.65 2.97
CA ILE A 108 -11.58 5.27 3.36
C ILE A 108 -12.60 4.81 4.40
N ASP A 109 -12.82 5.60 5.44
CA ASP A 109 -13.72 5.27 6.55
C ASP A 109 -15.17 5.12 6.06
N LYS A 110 -15.69 6.09 5.29
CA LYS A 110 -17.04 6.02 4.70
C LYS A 110 -17.26 4.81 3.79
N LYS A 111 -16.22 4.32 3.12
CA LYS A 111 -16.33 3.10 2.31
C LYS A 111 -16.32 1.84 3.16
N SER A 112 -15.57 1.83 4.26
CA SER A 112 -15.55 0.72 5.21
C SER A 112 -16.90 0.58 5.95
N GLU A 113 -17.52 1.69 6.34
CA GLU A 113 -18.83 1.72 7.02
C GLU A 113 -19.96 1.17 6.14
N ARG A 114 -19.98 1.51 4.84
CA ARG A 114 -20.98 0.98 3.89
C ARG A 114 -20.95 -0.54 3.73
N HIS A 115 -19.88 -1.22 4.13
CA HIS A 115 -19.84 -2.69 4.16
C HIS A 115 -20.51 -3.29 5.41
N PHE A 116 -20.69 -2.51 6.47
CA PHE A 116 -21.33 -2.95 7.73
C PHE A 116 -22.84 -2.70 7.77
N ASP A 117 -23.37 -1.77 6.96
CA ASP A 117 -24.81 -1.48 6.88
C ASP A 117 -25.61 -2.47 6.01
N CYS A 118 -24.96 -3.53 5.51
CA CYS A 118 -25.61 -4.61 4.78
C CYS A 118 -25.47 -5.92 5.59
N LYS A 119 -26.12 -5.96 6.76
CA LYS A 119 -26.37 -7.18 7.54
C LYS A 119 -27.76 -7.15 8.14
#